data_AF-A0A2V9FS66-F1
#
_entry.id   AF-A0A2V9FS66-F1
#
_cell.length_a   1.000
_cell.length_b   1.000
_cell.length_c   1.000
_cell.angle_alpha   90.00
_cell.angle_beta   90.00
_cell.angle_gamma   90.00
#
_symmetry.space_group_name_H-M   'P 1'
#
loop_
_entity.id
_entity.type
_entity.pdbx_description
1 polymer ?
#
loop_
_entity_poly.entity_id
_entity_poly.type
_entity_poly.pdbx_seq_one_letter_code
_entity_poly.pdbx_strand_id
1 'polypeptide(L)'
;MEPSLERHKETFGHAPELYGSDRSFFSEKNVKSCKQKGVKVVCIPQRGGQKTPTRAKYEKSLDFKKGQRFRAGIEGTISVLFRGRGMKRCLAEGSERFEIWVGAAVLANNLMRIAGLLERSLRKRKAA
;
A
#
# COMPACT_ATOMS: atom_id res chain seq x y z
N MET A 1 0.96 2.54 14.33
CA MET A 1 1.68 3.29 13.29
C MET A 1 3.19 3.27 13.54
N GLU A 2 3.63 3.46 14.78
CA GLU A 2 5.06 3.35 15.11
C GLU A 2 5.65 1.95 14.84
N PRO A 3 4.98 0.82 15.15
CA PRO A 3 5.57 -0.49 14.88
C PRO A 3 5.86 -0.74 13.38
N SER A 4 4.96 -0.31 12.49
CA SER A 4 5.16 -0.46 11.04
C SER A 4 6.27 0.46 10.50
N LEU A 5 6.45 1.63 11.11
CA LEU A 5 7.51 2.56 10.74
C LEU A 5 8.89 2.08 11.22
N GLU A 6 8.98 1.55 12.44
CA GLU A 6 10.21 0.94 12.94
C GLU A 6 10.58 -0.31 12.14
N ARG A 7 9.61 -1.19 11.85
CA ARG A 7 9.86 -2.38 11.04
C ARG A 7 10.38 -2.04 9.63
N HIS A 8 9.88 -0.96 9.03
CA HIS A 8 10.41 -0.46 7.76
C HIS A 8 11.87 -0.02 7.90
N LYS A 9 12.20 0.74 8.95
CA LYS A 9 13.58 1.17 9.22
C LYS A 9 14.52 -0.01 9.47
N GLU A 10 14.08 -1.01 10.23
CA GLU A 10 14.85 -2.24 10.46
C GLU A 10 15.13 -2.99 9.14
N THR A 11 14.15 -3.00 8.23
CA THR A 11 14.25 -3.72 6.96
C THR A 11 15.09 -2.98 5.92
N PHE A 12 14.95 -1.65 5.82
CA PHE A 12 15.52 -0.84 4.73
C PHE A 12 16.65 0.10 5.18
N GLY A 13 16.94 0.19 6.49
CA GLY A 13 17.97 1.07 7.05
C GLY A 13 17.59 2.55 7.10
N HIS A 14 16.42 2.95 6.59
CA HIS A 14 15.97 4.33 6.57
C HIS A 14 14.44 4.47 6.74
N ALA A 15 13.97 5.68 7.00
CA ALA A 15 12.52 5.96 7.02
C ALA A 15 11.93 5.92 5.60
N PRO A 16 10.66 5.52 5.43
CA PRO A 16 10.01 5.58 4.13
C PRO A 16 9.85 7.03 3.70
N GLU A 17 10.06 7.31 2.41
CA GLU A 17 9.84 8.66 1.88
C GLU A 17 8.36 9.06 1.96
N LEU A 18 7.47 8.09 1.77
CA LEU A 18 6.03 8.27 1.81
C LEU A 18 5.40 7.25 2.77
N TYR A 19 4.58 7.74 3.69
CA TYR A 19 3.77 6.90 4.56
C TYR A 19 2.29 7.18 4.34
N GLY A 20 1.55 6.16 3.88
CA GLY A 20 0.11 6.23 3.68
C GLY A 20 -0.67 5.34 4.64
N SER A 21 -1.81 5.86 5.11
CA SER A 21 -2.73 5.11 5.98
C SER A 21 -4.17 5.55 5.74
N ASP A 22 -5.10 4.76 6.25
CA ASP A 22 -6.52 5.10 6.25
C ASP A 22 -6.83 6.27 7.18
N ARG A 23 -7.99 6.87 6.94
CA ARG A 23 -8.50 7.99 7.73
C ARG A 23 -8.64 7.65 9.22
N SER A 24 -8.89 6.39 9.57
CA SER A 24 -8.99 5.93 10.95
C SER A 24 -7.71 6.15 11.77
N PHE A 25 -6.54 6.19 11.10
CA PHE A 25 -5.23 6.38 11.73
C PHE A 25 -4.86 7.85 11.95
N PHE A 26 -5.74 8.78 11.58
CA PHE A 26 -5.46 10.20 11.77
C PHE A 26 -5.50 10.59 13.24
N SER A 27 -4.37 11.13 13.70
CA SER A 27 -4.26 12.00 14.86
C SER A 27 -3.08 12.95 14.61
N GLU A 28 -3.11 14.14 15.21
CA GLU A 28 -1.98 15.07 15.10
C GLU A 28 -0.69 14.45 15.62
N LYS A 29 -0.78 13.68 16.72
CA LYS A 29 0.31 12.89 17.29
C LYS A 29 0.91 11.94 16.26
N ASN A 30 0.08 11.17 15.55
CA ASN A 30 0.54 10.21 14.55
C ASN A 30 1.24 10.89 13.36
N VAL A 31 0.64 11.98 12.85
CA VAL A 31 1.22 12.74 11.74
C VAL A 31 2.56 13.37 12.16
N LYS A 32 2.63 13.93 13.37
CA LYS A 32 3.86 14.53 13.92
C LYS A 32 4.95 13.48 14.14
N SER A 33 4.62 12.34 14.74
CA SER A 33 5.56 11.23 14.98
C SER A 33 6.18 10.75 13.67
N CYS A 34 5.40 10.62 12.59
CA CYS A 34 5.95 10.22 11.29
C CYS A 34 6.94 11.23 10.71
N LYS A 35 6.61 12.53 10.78
CA LYS A 35 7.52 13.59 10.35
C LYS A 35 8.81 13.59 11.17
N GLN A 36 8.71 13.49 12.49
CA GLN A 36 9.86 13.42 13.40
C GLN A 36 10.76 12.21 13.11
N LYS A 37 10.15 11.09 12.70
CA LYS A 37 10.86 9.87 12.34
C LYS A 37 11.44 9.86 10.92
N GLY A 38 11.33 10.97 10.18
CA GLY A 38 12.00 11.17 8.88
C GLY A 38 11.12 10.94 7.64
N VAL A 39 9.81 10.73 7.81
CA VAL A 39 8.89 10.56 6.66
C VAL A 39 8.67 11.90 5.98
N LYS A 40 8.98 11.99 4.68
CA LYS A 40 8.84 13.23 3.88
C LYS A 40 7.37 13.53 3.57
N VAL A 41 6.60 12.52 3.15
CA VAL A 41 5.18 12.66 2.77
C VAL A 41 4.31 11.78 3.65
N VAL A 42 3.50 12.38 4.51
CA VAL A 42 2.52 11.66 5.34
C VAL A 42 1.14 11.83 4.73
N CYS A 43 0.65 10.80 4.03
CA CYS A 43 -0.65 10.81 3.39
C CYS A 43 -1.69 10.04 4.21
N ILE A 44 -2.12 10.62 5.33
CA ILE A 44 -3.23 10.12 6.17
C ILE A 44 -4.34 11.17 6.14
N PRO A 45 -5.55 10.92 5.62
CA PRO A 45 -6.62 11.93 5.56
C PRO A 45 -7.09 12.38 6.94
N GLN A 46 -7.38 13.68 7.12
CA GLN A 46 -7.89 14.21 8.40
C GLN A 46 -9.23 13.58 8.77
N ARG A 47 -9.34 13.05 9.99
CA ARG A 47 -10.59 12.55 10.59
C ARG A 47 -11.22 13.62 11.47
N GLY A 48 -12.52 13.85 11.29
CA GLY A 48 -13.30 14.80 12.09
C GLY A 48 -12.97 16.27 11.83
N GLY A 49 -13.90 17.14 12.29
CA GLY A 49 -13.77 18.60 12.23
C GLY A 49 -13.71 19.19 10.82
N GLN A 50 -13.62 20.52 10.76
CA GLN A 50 -13.32 21.24 9.54
C GLN A 50 -11.81 21.23 9.26
N LYS A 51 -11.44 21.06 7.99
CA LYS A 51 -10.03 21.14 7.58
C LYS A 51 -9.63 22.60 7.48
N THR A 52 -8.48 22.96 8.03
CA THR A 52 -7.89 24.27 7.75
C THR A 52 -7.59 24.41 6.25
N PRO A 53 -7.57 25.64 5.69
CA PRO A 53 -7.25 25.85 4.28
C PRO A 53 -5.91 25.20 3.88
N THR A 54 -4.91 25.30 4.74
CA THR A 54 -3.59 24.66 4.57
C THR A 54 -3.71 23.14 4.47
N ARG A 55 -4.50 22.53 5.37
CA ARG A 55 -4.68 21.08 5.37
C ARG A 55 -5.46 20.60 4.15
N ALA A 56 -6.50 21.32 3.76
CA ALA A 56 -7.27 21.03 2.56
C ALA A 56 -6.40 21.14 1.30
N LYS A 57 -5.51 22.14 1.20
CA LYS A 57 -4.55 22.29 0.11
C LYS A 57 -3.55 21.13 0.09
N TYR A 58 -3.03 20.72 1.24
CA TYR A 58 -2.11 19.59 1.36
C TYR A 58 -2.74 18.27 0.91
N GLU A 59 -3.96 17.95 1.34
CA GLU A 59 -4.65 16.72 0.91
C GLU A 59 -5.03 16.71 -0.58
N LYS A 60 -5.12 17.90 -1.21
CA LYS A 60 -5.33 18.04 -2.65
C LYS A 60 -4.04 17.97 -3.47
N SER A 61 -2.87 18.03 -2.82
CA SER A 61 -1.56 17.97 -3.48
C SER A 61 -1.35 16.67 -4.26
N LEU A 62 -0.45 16.71 -5.25
CA LEU A 62 -0.14 15.57 -6.09
C LEU A 62 0.47 14.42 -5.28
N ASP A 63 1.42 14.70 -4.39
CA ASP A 63 2.10 13.66 -3.61
C ASP A 63 1.16 12.96 -2.63
N PHE A 64 0.27 13.73 -1.99
CA PHE A 64 -0.76 13.16 -1.13
C PHE A 64 -1.69 12.22 -1.91
N LYS A 65 -2.14 12.65 -3.09
CA LYS A 65 -2.99 11.84 -3.97
C LYS A 65 -2.27 10.60 -4.50
N LYS A 66 -0.99 10.72 -4.87
CA LYS A 66 -0.17 9.58 -5.29
C LYS A 66 -0.06 8.54 -4.17
N GLY A 67 0.23 8.98 -2.94
CA GLY A 67 0.28 8.10 -1.78
C GLY A 67 -1.05 7.39 -1.49
N GLN A 68 -2.16 8.11 -1.57
CA GLN A 68 -3.49 7.50 -1.40
C GLN A 68 -3.87 6.55 -2.54
N ARG A 69 -3.48 6.84 -3.78
CA ARG A 69 -3.68 5.93 -4.93
C ARG A 69 -2.84 4.66 -4.77
N PHE A 70 -1.60 4.78 -4.28
CA PHE A 70 -0.76 3.63 -3.99
C PHE A 70 -1.41 2.74 -2.92
N ARG A 71 -1.87 3.32 -1.82
CA ARG A 71 -2.62 2.60 -0.76
C ARG A 71 -3.85 1.88 -1.32
N ALA A 72 -4.69 2.58 -2.09
CA ALA A 72 -5.87 1.97 -2.73
C ALA A 72 -5.49 0.82 -3.69
N GLY A 73 -4.32 0.92 -4.34
CA GLY A 73 -3.77 -0.16 -5.17
C GLY A 73 -3.41 -1.42 -4.38
N ILE A 74 -2.93 -1.27 -3.14
CA ILE A 74 -2.67 -2.41 -2.23
C ILE A 74 -3.99 -3.12 -1.92
N GLU A 75 -5.02 -2.37 -1.51
CA GLU A 75 -6.37 -2.92 -1.23
C GLU A 75 -6.96 -3.61 -2.47
N GLY A 76 -6.82 -3.00 -3.63
CA GLY A 76 -7.23 -3.58 -4.90
C GLY A 76 -6.50 -4.90 -5.19
N THR A 77 -5.20 -4.98 -4.92
CA THR A 77 -4.40 -6.20 -5.09
C THR A 77 -4.87 -7.31 -4.16
N ILE A 78 -5.08 -7.00 -2.87
CA ILE A 78 -5.63 -7.95 -1.90
C ILE A 78 -7.00 -8.46 -2.37
N SER A 79 -7.85 -7.55 -2.87
CA SER A 79 -9.16 -7.92 -3.39
C SER A 79 -9.09 -8.85 -4.61
N VAL A 80 -8.12 -8.65 -5.51
CA VAL A 80 -7.83 -9.56 -6.62
C VAL A 80 -7.38 -10.93 -6.11
N LEU A 81 -6.54 -10.98 -5.08
CA LEU A 81 -6.12 -12.25 -4.47
C LEU A 81 -7.33 -13.05 -3.97
N PHE A 82 -8.21 -12.40 -3.21
CA PHE A 82 -9.43 -13.02 -2.68
C PHE A 82 -10.41 -13.47 -3.77
N ARG A 83 -10.69 -12.61 -4.76
CA ARG A 83 -11.77 -12.87 -5.75
C ARG A 83 -11.32 -13.63 -6.98
N GLY A 84 -10.06 -13.49 -7.39
CA GLY A 84 -9.56 -13.97 -8.69
C GLY A 84 -8.37 -14.92 -8.62
N ARG A 85 -7.83 -15.19 -7.41
CA ARG A 85 -6.63 -16.03 -7.22
C ARG A 85 -6.81 -17.11 -6.15
N GLY A 86 -8.06 -17.46 -5.87
CA GLY A 86 -8.40 -18.57 -4.97
C GLY A 86 -8.20 -18.28 -3.48
N MET A 87 -7.82 -17.06 -3.09
CA MET A 87 -7.51 -16.73 -1.69
C MET A 87 -8.76 -16.55 -0.80
N LYS A 88 -9.96 -16.89 -1.29
CA LYS A 88 -11.23 -16.76 -0.54
C LYS A 88 -11.33 -17.70 0.65
N ARG A 89 -10.81 -18.93 0.52
CA ARG A 89 -10.85 -19.95 1.57
C ARG A 89 -9.68 -20.91 1.42
N CYS A 90 -8.89 -21.05 2.47
CA CYS A 90 -7.90 -22.13 2.56
C CYS A 90 -8.60 -23.41 3.01
N LEU A 91 -8.34 -24.52 2.33
CA LEU A 91 -8.83 -25.85 2.71
C LEU A 91 -7.79 -26.65 3.50
N ALA A 92 -6.54 -26.19 3.51
CA ALA A 92 -5.47 -26.81 4.29
C ALA A 92 -5.53 -26.33 5.74
N GLU A 93 -5.45 -27.25 6.68
CA GLU A 93 -5.47 -26.96 8.11
C GLU A 93 -4.07 -26.65 8.63
N GLY A 94 -3.93 -25.81 9.66
CA GLY A 94 -2.63 -25.49 10.29
C GLY A 94 -1.94 -24.26 9.69
N SER A 95 -1.21 -23.53 10.55
CA SER A 95 -0.61 -22.23 10.23
C SER A 95 0.43 -22.30 9.12
N GLU A 96 1.33 -23.27 9.16
CA GLU A 96 2.38 -23.44 8.14
C GLU A 96 1.79 -23.64 6.74
N ARG A 97 0.80 -24.54 6.61
CA ARG A 97 0.11 -24.78 5.33
C ARG A 97 -0.69 -23.55 4.87
N PHE A 98 -1.26 -22.79 5.80
CA PHE A 98 -1.92 -21.53 5.49
C PHE A 98 -0.93 -20.49 4.94
N GLU A 99 0.25 -20.35 5.54
CA GLU A 99 1.30 -19.45 5.06
C GLU A 99 1.79 -19.81 3.67
N ILE A 100 2.05 -21.10 3.41
CA ILE A 100 2.43 -21.61 2.08
C ILE A 100 1.32 -21.31 1.06
N TRP A 101 0.06 -21.53 1.43
CA TRP A 101 -1.08 -21.27 0.56
C TRP A 101 -1.23 -19.78 0.20
N VAL A 102 -1.08 -18.88 1.18
CA VAL A 102 -1.06 -17.42 0.92
C VAL A 102 0.12 -17.06 0.01
N GLY A 103 1.31 -17.59 0.31
CA GLY A 103 2.52 -17.36 -0.49
C GLY A 103 2.36 -17.79 -1.95
N ALA A 104 1.78 -18.97 -2.18
CA ALA A 104 1.49 -19.49 -3.52
C ALA A 104 0.50 -18.58 -4.28
N ALA A 105 -0.56 -18.09 -3.62
CA ALA A 105 -1.52 -17.18 -4.24
C ALA A 105 -0.88 -15.84 -4.64
N VAL A 106 -0.02 -15.29 -3.77
CA VAL A 106 0.75 -14.06 -4.05
C VAL A 106 1.73 -14.27 -5.21
N LEU A 107 2.49 -15.37 -5.19
CA LEU A 107 3.44 -15.70 -6.26
C LEU A 107 2.73 -15.85 -7.60
N ALA A 108 1.65 -16.62 -7.67
CA ALA A 108 0.85 -16.80 -8.88
C ALA A 108 0.31 -15.47 -9.41
N ASN A 109 -0.18 -14.60 -8.52
CA ASN A 109 -0.62 -13.26 -8.91
C ASN A 109 0.51 -12.42 -9.51
N ASN A 110 1.69 -12.42 -8.88
CA ASN A 110 2.85 -11.66 -9.37
C ASN A 110 3.29 -12.16 -10.75
N LEU A 111 3.35 -13.48 -10.96
CA LEU A 111 3.67 -14.07 -12.27
C LEU A 111 2.67 -13.63 -13.35
N MET A 112 1.37 -13.69 -13.08
CA MET A 112 0.35 -13.23 -14.02
C MET A 112 0.44 -11.73 -14.32
N ARG A 113 0.81 -10.90 -13.34
CA ARG A 113 1.03 -9.46 -13.55
C ARG A 113 2.25 -9.20 -14.43
N ILE A 114 3.35 -9.90 -14.18
CA ILE A 114 4.58 -9.80 -15.00
C ILE A 114 4.28 -10.22 -16.44
N ALA A 115 3.63 -11.37 -16.65
CA ALA A 115 3.23 -11.83 -17.98
C ALA A 115 2.39 -10.77 -18.73
N GLY A 116 1.36 -10.21 -18.06
CA GLY A 116 0.54 -9.15 -18.66
C GLY A 116 1.30 -7.86 -18.97
N LEU A 117 2.33 -7.50 -18.19
CA LEU A 117 3.19 -6.35 -18.49
C LEU A 117 4.11 -6.64 -19.69
N LEU A 118 4.67 -7.83 -19.78
CA LEU A 118 5.51 -8.26 -20.90
C LEU A 118 4.71 -8.26 -22.21
N GLU A 119 3.51 -8.82 -22.22
CA GLU A 119 2.62 -8.79 -23.40
C GLU A 119 2.31 -7.35 -23.85
N ARG A 120 1.99 -6.46 -22.91
CA ARG A 120 1.72 -5.04 -23.23
C ARG A 120 2.95 -4.35 -23.82
N SER A 121 4.13 -4.62 -23.26
CA SER A 121 5.39 -4.08 -23.78
C SER A 121 5.69 -4.59 -25.18
N LEU A 122 5.49 -5.89 -25.44
CA LEU A 122 5.64 -6.49 -26.77
C LEU A 122 4.67 -5.87 -27.78
N ARG A 123 3.40 -5.70 -27.42
CA ARG A 123 2.41 -5.05 -28.30
C ARG A 123 2.76 -3.61 -28.62
N LYS A 124 3.23 -2.83 -27.63
CA LYS A 124 3.69 -1.45 -27.86
C LYS A 124 4.87 -1.38 -28.82
N ARG A 125 5.84 -2.29 -28.69
CA ARG A 125 6.99 -2.38 -29.61
C ARG A 125 6.60 -2.75 -31.04
N LYS A 126 5.58 -3.60 -31.22
CA LYS A 126 5.08 -3.95 -32.57
C LYS A 126 4.29 -2.82 -33.24
N ALA A 127 3.77 -1.88 -32.47
CA ALA A 127 2.95 -0.78 -32.96
C ALA A 127 3.74 0.53 -33.17
N ALA A 128 5.03 0.54 -32.82
CA ALA A 128 5.97 1.63 -33.04
C ALA A 128 6.85 1.28 -34.24
#